data_AF-A0A7X7VQ11-F1
#
_entry.id   AF-A0A7X7VQ11-F1
#
_cell.length_a   1.000
_cell.length_b   1.000
_cell.length_c   1.000
_cell.angle_alpha   90.00
_cell.angle_beta   90.00
_cell.angle_gamma   90.00
#
_symmetry.space_group_name_H-M   'P 1'
#
loop_
_entity.id
_entity.type
_entity.pdbx_description
1 polymer ?
#
loop_
_entity_poly.entity_id
_entity_poly.type
_entity_poly.pdbx_seq_one_letter_code
_entity_poly.pdbx_strand_id
1 'polypeptide(L)'
;MAKTTNKTSGLSSEEILGRFVVRARRVEDHSLVKSGDIERYATPKMTFSVNEAGNASIQHHVCADEESIESLATRLRPFIVKSEPIYLPKILDAICAQAPSESLSENEDEILKTTKSWFSHRYEEKDSERYGVQLIGKDGEPLTDLLSDALLAEAWIYTDAVHADPKGEKAEAQKLSYSDRYRAASSYSCEFASVIVNLLNLVRSLSERSLLKVPDSSWSEPVSYAEAEKNDQEQIIAGSAYVFPLGTEIPAGANPEDIPGARKATPAVMYRLQHPESAAAVMSFDVDRKQTGRYEAICSIDDESLVFHIDDIGDLVISKEAMVQRGRPIGSISFTASESHPSEAHDFLSSTAPPNALGLEFISGSKPIAALLELSKSIESASK
;
A
#
# COMPACT_ATOMS: atom_id res chain seq x y z
N MET A 1 -43.09 30.18 -1.61
CA MET A 1 -43.60 28.86 -1.20
C MET A 1 -43.04 27.81 -2.15
N ALA A 2 -41.99 27.11 -1.73
CA ALA A 2 -41.58 25.83 -2.28
C ALA A 2 -40.95 25.07 -1.11
N LYS A 3 -41.75 24.18 -0.50
CA LYS A 3 -41.30 23.28 0.56
C LYS A 3 -40.47 22.20 -0.11
N THR A 4 -39.15 22.35 -0.14
CA THR A 4 -38.27 21.24 -0.46
C THR A 4 -38.27 20.31 0.75
N THR A 5 -39.11 19.29 0.71
CA THR A 5 -39.09 18.18 1.66
C THR A 5 -37.77 17.45 1.50
N ASN A 6 -36.81 17.72 2.38
CA ASN A 6 -35.66 16.86 2.62
C ASN A 6 -36.20 15.51 3.14
N LYS A 7 -36.38 14.54 2.25
CA LYS A 7 -36.56 13.14 2.64
C LYS A 7 -35.19 12.61 3.06
N THR A 8 -34.93 12.56 4.36
CA THR A 8 -33.96 11.62 4.94
C THR A 8 -34.45 10.20 4.66
N SER A 9 -34.09 9.64 3.51
CA SER A 9 -34.21 8.20 3.28
C SER A 9 -33.14 7.51 4.13
N GLY A 10 -33.56 6.82 5.19
CA GLY A 10 -32.67 5.89 5.90
C GLY A 10 -32.12 4.84 4.93
N LEU A 11 -30.91 4.35 5.20
CA LEU A 11 -30.32 3.25 4.43
C LEU A 11 -31.21 2.01 4.55
N SER A 12 -31.37 1.28 3.46
CA SER A 12 -32.06 -0.02 3.44
C SER A 12 -31.27 -1.09 4.19
N SER A 13 -31.95 -2.17 4.61
CA SER A 13 -31.29 -3.30 5.28
C SER A 13 -30.18 -3.91 4.42
N GLU A 14 -30.38 -3.99 3.10
CA GLU A 14 -29.38 -4.49 2.14
C GLU A 14 -28.13 -3.60 2.12
N GLU A 15 -28.29 -2.27 2.09
CA GLU A 15 -27.15 -1.34 2.13
C GLU A 15 -26.40 -1.40 3.47
N ILE A 16 -27.11 -1.56 4.58
CA ILE A 16 -26.49 -1.70 5.92
C ILE A 16 -25.67 -2.99 5.97
N LEU A 17 -26.23 -4.12 5.52
CA LEU A 17 -25.54 -5.40 5.52
C LEU A 17 -24.34 -5.41 4.55
N GLY A 18 -24.46 -4.81 3.37
CA GLY A 18 -23.34 -4.70 2.44
C GLY A 18 -22.16 -3.92 3.05
N ARG A 19 -22.43 -2.79 3.71
CA ARG A 19 -21.40 -2.01 4.41
C ARG A 19 -20.83 -2.78 5.62
N PHE A 20 -21.67 -3.49 6.35
CA PHE A 20 -21.24 -4.34 7.46
C PHE A 20 -20.28 -5.41 6.98
N VAL A 21 -20.62 -6.14 5.92
CA VAL A 21 -19.78 -7.22 5.37
C VAL A 21 -18.40 -6.72 4.98
N VAL A 22 -18.29 -5.63 4.24
CA VAL A 22 -16.98 -5.05 3.86
C VAL A 22 -16.16 -4.68 5.10
N ARG A 23 -16.79 -4.06 6.11
CA ARG A 23 -16.09 -3.61 7.31
C ARG A 23 -15.74 -4.76 8.26
N ALA A 24 -16.59 -5.75 8.40
CA ALA A 24 -16.32 -6.93 9.22
C ALA A 24 -15.26 -7.83 8.58
N ARG A 25 -15.21 -7.94 7.25
CA ARG A 25 -14.10 -8.60 6.53
C ARG A 25 -12.75 -7.93 6.81
N ARG A 26 -12.70 -6.60 7.03
CA ARG A 26 -11.47 -5.92 7.50
C ARG A 26 -11.06 -6.33 8.92
N VAL A 27 -12.03 -6.68 9.78
CA VAL A 27 -11.75 -7.25 11.11
C VAL A 27 -11.24 -8.68 10.96
N GLU A 28 -11.93 -9.51 10.17
CA GLU A 28 -11.51 -10.88 9.83
C GLU A 28 -10.09 -10.93 9.25
N ASP A 29 -9.71 -9.92 8.44
CA ASP A 29 -8.39 -9.81 7.81
C ASP A 29 -7.26 -9.36 8.78
N HIS A 30 -7.60 -8.95 10.01
CA HIS A 30 -6.64 -8.44 11.00
C HIS A 30 -5.64 -9.49 11.48
N SER A 31 -4.39 -9.07 11.78
CA SER A 31 -3.29 -9.95 12.21
C SER A 31 -3.68 -10.85 13.39
N LEU A 32 -4.20 -10.26 14.47
CA LEU A 32 -4.66 -10.98 15.67
C LEU A 32 -5.83 -11.95 15.41
N VAL A 33 -6.66 -11.67 14.42
CA VAL A 33 -7.78 -12.55 14.06
C VAL A 33 -7.26 -13.73 13.26
N LYS A 34 -6.40 -13.48 12.27
CA LYS A 34 -5.74 -14.53 11.47
C LYS A 34 -4.87 -15.46 12.29
N SER A 35 -4.18 -14.96 13.32
CA SER A 35 -3.37 -15.80 14.21
C SER A 35 -4.19 -16.59 15.23
N GLY A 36 -5.47 -16.25 15.43
CA GLY A 36 -6.32 -16.80 16.49
C GLY A 36 -6.03 -16.21 17.88
N ASP A 37 -5.13 -15.23 17.99
CA ASP A 37 -4.75 -14.62 19.26
C ASP A 37 -5.91 -13.84 19.92
N ILE A 38 -6.93 -13.43 19.16
CA ILE A 38 -8.13 -12.84 19.75
C ILE A 38 -8.78 -13.77 20.79
N GLU A 39 -8.81 -15.08 20.57
CA GLU A 39 -9.39 -16.04 21.53
C GLU A 39 -8.54 -16.13 22.80
N ARG A 40 -7.22 -16.04 22.64
CA ARG A 40 -6.25 -16.07 23.74
C ARG A 40 -6.42 -14.87 24.67
N TYR A 41 -6.67 -13.69 24.12
CA TYR A 41 -6.70 -12.44 24.87
C TYR A 41 -8.12 -11.96 25.22
N ALA A 42 -9.18 -12.47 24.57
CA ALA A 42 -10.57 -12.06 24.82
C ALA A 42 -11.01 -12.27 26.29
N THR A 43 -10.51 -13.32 26.94
CA THR A 43 -10.76 -13.54 28.37
C THR A 43 -9.57 -13.04 29.20
N PRO A 44 -9.75 -12.03 30.08
CA PRO A 44 -8.65 -11.54 30.90
C PRO A 44 -8.16 -12.64 31.85
N LYS A 45 -6.87 -12.96 31.78
CA LYS A 45 -6.21 -13.95 32.63
C LYS A 45 -5.02 -13.33 33.35
N MET A 46 -4.84 -13.69 34.62
CA MET A 46 -3.65 -13.35 35.39
C MET A 46 -3.09 -14.61 36.06
N THR A 47 -1.76 -14.71 36.08
CA THR A 47 -1.04 -15.69 36.89
C THR A 47 -0.60 -15.01 38.16
N PHE A 48 -1.10 -15.49 39.30
CA PHE A 48 -0.61 -15.11 40.62
C PHE A 48 0.38 -16.16 41.11
N SER A 49 1.54 -15.74 41.61
CA SER A 49 2.55 -16.64 42.16
C SER A 49 3.11 -16.06 43.44
N VAL A 50 3.36 -16.90 44.43
CA VAL A 50 3.99 -16.52 45.70
C VAL A 50 5.22 -17.40 45.88
N ASN A 51 6.37 -16.79 46.09
CA ASN A 51 7.60 -17.54 46.35
C ASN A 51 7.71 -17.95 47.83
N GLU A 52 8.68 -18.82 48.15
CA GLU A 52 8.91 -19.30 49.53
C GLU A 52 9.22 -18.18 50.54
N ALA A 53 9.72 -17.03 50.05
CA ALA A 53 9.97 -15.84 50.87
C ALA A 53 8.70 -15.00 51.12
N GLY A 54 7.55 -15.40 50.57
CA GLY A 54 6.28 -14.67 50.69
C GLY A 54 6.12 -13.52 49.71
N ASN A 55 7.02 -13.34 48.74
CA ASN A 55 6.87 -12.32 47.70
C ASN A 55 5.84 -12.79 46.66
N ALA A 56 4.82 -11.97 46.45
CA ALA A 56 3.83 -12.18 45.41
C ALA A 56 4.27 -11.54 44.08
N SER A 57 4.03 -12.24 42.97
CA SER A 57 4.12 -11.72 41.61
C SER A 57 2.79 -11.91 40.88
N ILE A 58 2.42 -10.93 40.06
CA ILE A 58 1.25 -10.97 39.20
C ILE A 58 1.74 -10.79 37.77
N GLN A 59 1.37 -11.74 36.90
CA GLN A 59 1.62 -11.67 35.47
C GLN A 59 0.30 -11.62 34.72
N HIS A 60 0.09 -10.57 33.92
CA HIS A 60 -1.11 -10.43 33.10
C HIS A 60 -0.88 -11.02 31.70
N HIS A 61 -1.85 -11.77 31.20
CA HIS A 61 -1.84 -12.32 29.85
C HIS A 61 -2.48 -11.31 28.90
N VAL A 62 -1.68 -10.39 28.39
CA VAL A 62 -2.10 -9.29 27.51
C VAL A 62 -1.28 -9.34 26.22
N CYS A 63 -1.85 -8.85 25.11
CA CYS A 63 -1.10 -8.68 23.88
C CYS A 63 0.03 -7.65 24.11
N ALA A 64 1.27 -8.04 23.82
CA ALA A 64 2.42 -7.13 23.97
C ALA A 64 2.58 -6.17 22.77
N ASP A 65 1.97 -6.49 21.64
CA ASP A 65 1.97 -5.67 20.44
C ASP A 65 0.80 -4.67 20.49
N GLU A 66 1.10 -3.48 21.00
CA GLU A 66 0.14 -2.38 21.17
C GLU A 66 -0.41 -1.89 19.83
N GLU A 67 0.43 -1.80 18.79
CA GLU A 67 0.00 -1.35 17.45
C GLU A 67 -1.08 -2.28 16.88
N SER A 68 -0.95 -3.59 17.11
CA SER A 68 -2.00 -4.56 16.73
C SER A 68 -3.32 -4.33 17.49
N ILE A 69 -3.29 -3.93 18.76
CA ILE A 69 -4.51 -3.62 19.53
C ILE A 69 -5.13 -2.29 19.09
N GLU A 70 -4.33 -1.25 18.86
CA GLU A 70 -4.80 0.03 18.32
C GLU A 70 -5.47 -0.13 16.95
N SER A 71 -4.83 -0.88 16.05
CA SER A 71 -5.37 -1.22 14.74
C SER A 71 -6.69 -1.97 14.86
N LEU A 72 -6.78 -2.98 15.74
CA LEU A 72 -8.01 -3.75 15.95
C LEU A 72 -9.15 -2.87 16.49
N ALA A 73 -8.89 -2.09 17.55
CA ALA A 73 -9.86 -1.18 18.16
C ALA A 73 -10.39 -0.16 17.14
N THR A 74 -9.50 0.38 16.30
CA THR A 74 -9.87 1.31 15.22
C THR A 74 -10.82 0.68 14.21
N ARG A 75 -10.58 -0.57 13.81
CA ARG A 75 -11.45 -1.32 12.88
C ARG A 75 -12.82 -1.64 13.48
N LEU A 76 -12.90 -1.80 14.80
CA LEU A 76 -14.13 -2.12 15.54
C LEU A 76 -15.01 -0.91 15.85
N ARG A 77 -14.41 0.29 15.96
CA ARG A 77 -15.11 1.54 16.32
C ARG A 77 -16.38 1.82 15.51
N PRO A 78 -16.46 1.57 14.17
CA PRO A 78 -17.67 1.83 13.41
C PRO A 78 -18.93 1.10 13.91
N PHE A 79 -18.76 -0.05 14.59
CA PHE A 79 -19.88 -0.86 15.09
C PHE A 79 -20.48 -0.31 16.39
N ILE A 80 -19.79 0.59 17.10
CA ILE A 80 -20.25 1.13 18.39
C ILE A 80 -20.65 2.61 18.32
N VAL A 81 -20.29 3.32 17.25
CA VAL A 81 -20.63 4.74 17.09
C VAL A 81 -22.05 4.90 16.54
N LYS A 82 -22.96 5.48 17.32
CA LYS A 82 -24.41 5.63 16.98
C LYS A 82 -24.67 6.33 15.64
N SER A 83 -23.84 7.31 15.27
CA SER A 83 -23.97 8.04 14.00
C SER A 83 -23.55 7.20 12.78
N GLU A 84 -22.80 6.12 12.97
CA GLU A 84 -22.35 5.29 11.86
C GLU A 84 -23.52 4.51 11.23
N PRO A 85 -23.51 4.34 9.91
CA PRO A 85 -24.45 3.49 9.18
C PRO A 85 -24.53 2.05 9.72
N ILE A 86 -23.40 1.54 10.22
CA ILE A 86 -23.20 0.16 10.65
C ILE A 86 -23.07 0.04 12.17
N TYR A 87 -23.71 0.94 12.91
CA TYR A 87 -23.91 0.79 14.35
C TYR A 87 -24.59 -0.56 14.65
N LEU A 88 -24.07 -1.32 15.62
CA LEU A 88 -24.42 -2.74 15.82
C LEU A 88 -25.94 -2.99 15.96
N PRO A 89 -26.72 -2.19 16.71
CA PRO A 89 -28.18 -2.30 16.70
C PRO A 89 -28.82 -2.18 15.32
N LYS A 90 -28.33 -1.29 14.43
CA LYS A 90 -28.85 -1.18 13.05
C LYS A 90 -28.56 -2.42 12.22
N ILE A 91 -27.42 -3.08 12.47
CA ILE A 91 -27.06 -4.34 11.81
C ILE A 91 -28.00 -5.46 12.28
N LEU A 92 -28.19 -5.59 13.59
CA LEU A 92 -29.09 -6.59 14.18
C LEU A 92 -30.52 -6.41 13.66
N ASP A 93 -31.01 -5.16 13.61
CA ASP A 93 -32.32 -4.83 13.04
C ASP A 93 -32.40 -5.21 11.55
N ALA A 94 -31.34 -4.95 10.77
CA ALA A 94 -31.28 -5.28 9.34
C ALA A 94 -31.27 -6.80 9.08
N ILE A 95 -30.66 -7.60 9.97
CA ILE A 95 -30.72 -9.07 9.93
C ILE A 95 -32.13 -9.53 10.25
N CYS A 96 -32.70 -9.13 11.40
CA CYS A 96 -34.02 -9.56 11.85
C CYS A 96 -35.14 -9.17 10.87
N ALA A 97 -35.00 -8.05 10.16
CA ALA A 97 -35.96 -7.61 9.14
C ALA A 97 -36.03 -8.54 7.92
N GLN A 98 -34.97 -9.31 7.65
CA GLN A 98 -34.88 -10.20 6.48
C GLN A 98 -34.94 -11.68 6.87
N ALA A 99 -34.39 -12.03 8.03
CA ALA A 99 -34.39 -13.37 8.60
C ALA A 99 -34.98 -13.34 10.03
N PRO A 100 -36.31 -13.39 10.17
CA PRO A 100 -36.98 -13.52 11.47
C PRO A 100 -36.55 -14.79 12.22
N SER A 101 -36.68 -14.82 13.54
CA SER A 101 -36.21 -15.95 14.39
C SER A 101 -36.76 -17.32 13.95
N GLU A 102 -37.96 -17.40 13.37
CA GLU A 102 -38.54 -18.65 12.87
C GLU A 102 -37.79 -19.23 11.67
N SER A 103 -36.99 -18.41 10.97
CA SER A 103 -36.16 -18.81 9.83
C SER A 103 -34.73 -19.21 10.22
N LEU A 104 -34.37 -19.05 11.49
CA LEU A 104 -33.04 -19.31 12.03
C LEU A 104 -32.99 -20.67 12.73
N SER A 105 -31.84 -21.33 12.68
CA SER A 105 -31.56 -22.44 13.59
C SER A 105 -31.30 -21.93 15.01
N GLU A 106 -31.38 -22.83 16.00
CA GLU A 106 -31.16 -22.50 17.42
C GLU A 106 -29.79 -21.82 17.65
N ASN A 107 -28.73 -22.35 17.04
CA ASN A 107 -27.39 -21.78 17.11
C ASN A 107 -27.30 -20.37 16.49
N GLU A 108 -28.04 -20.11 15.41
CA GLU A 108 -28.03 -18.81 14.72
C GLU A 108 -28.77 -17.73 15.52
N ASP A 109 -29.91 -18.12 16.08
CA ASP A 109 -30.66 -17.26 17.00
C ASP A 109 -29.87 -16.99 18.30
N GLU A 110 -29.10 -17.98 18.79
CA GLU A 110 -28.18 -17.81 19.91
C GLU A 110 -27.05 -16.82 19.61
N ILE A 111 -26.48 -16.82 18.40
CA ILE A 111 -25.47 -15.83 17.99
C ILE A 111 -26.04 -14.41 18.05
N LEU A 112 -27.26 -14.20 17.54
CA LEU A 112 -27.92 -12.88 17.59
C LEU A 112 -28.21 -12.45 19.03
N LYS A 113 -28.75 -13.36 19.86
CA LYS A 113 -29.03 -13.11 21.27
C LYS A 113 -27.77 -12.77 22.05
N THR A 114 -26.70 -13.54 21.84
CA THR A 114 -25.41 -13.32 22.52
C THR A 114 -24.77 -12.02 22.07
N THR A 115 -24.83 -11.70 20.78
CA THR A 115 -24.34 -10.42 20.23
C THR A 115 -25.11 -9.23 20.82
N LYS A 116 -26.44 -9.32 20.88
CA LYS A 116 -27.30 -8.29 21.47
C LYS A 116 -27.03 -8.12 22.97
N SER A 117 -26.95 -9.23 23.70
CA SER A 117 -26.63 -9.26 25.13
C SER A 117 -25.26 -8.64 25.40
N TRP A 118 -24.23 -9.03 24.63
CA TRP A 118 -22.90 -8.44 24.72
C TRP A 118 -22.98 -6.92 24.51
N PHE A 119 -23.67 -6.45 23.48
CA PHE A 119 -23.75 -5.02 23.19
C PHE A 119 -24.42 -4.23 24.32
N SER A 120 -25.56 -4.71 24.81
CA SER A 120 -26.30 -4.06 25.89
C SER A 120 -25.46 -4.02 27.17
N HIS A 121 -24.92 -5.16 27.61
CA HIS A 121 -24.28 -5.25 28.92
C HIS A 121 -22.80 -4.85 28.94
N ARG A 122 -22.05 -5.05 27.85
CA ARG A 122 -20.62 -4.71 27.77
C ARG A 122 -20.36 -3.31 27.26
N TYR A 123 -21.23 -2.76 26.41
CA TYR A 123 -21.00 -1.45 25.79
C TYR A 123 -21.95 -0.35 26.31
N GLU A 124 -23.27 -0.57 26.28
CA GLU A 124 -24.25 0.45 26.66
C GLU A 124 -24.32 0.64 28.18
N GLU A 125 -24.65 -0.42 28.91
CA GLU A 125 -24.85 -0.42 30.36
C GLU A 125 -23.54 -0.59 31.12
N LYS A 126 -22.58 -1.34 30.54
CA LYS A 126 -21.28 -1.68 31.14
C LYS A 126 -21.39 -2.39 32.49
N ASP A 127 -22.47 -3.14 32.70
CA ASP A 127 -22.81 -3.89 33.91
C ASP A 127 -22.35 -5.36 33.85
N SER A 128 -22.01 -5.87 32.65
CA SER A 128 -21.33 -7.17 32.52
C SER A 128 -19.83 -6.98 32.74
N GLU A 129 -19.45 -6.97 34.01
CA GLU A 129 -18.06 -6.85 34.44
C GLU A 129 -17.35 -8.20 34.38
N ARG A 130 -16.18 -8.26 33.73
CA ARG A 130 -15.27 -9.41 33.86
C ARG A 130 -14.44 -9.29 35.14
N TYR A 131 -14.04 -8.06 35.45
CA TYR A 131 -13.38 -7.66 36.68
C TYR A 131 -13.52 -6.14 36.88
N GLY A 132 -13.27 -5.70 38.11
CA GLY A 132 -13.18 -4.28 38.46
C GLY A 132 -11.84 -3.95 39.11
N VAL A 133 -11.39 -2.71 38.98
CA VAL A 133 -10.15 -2.20 39.59
C VAL A 133 -10.48 -1.00 40.47
N GLN A 134 -9.96 -1.03 41.70
CA GLN A 134 -10.05 0.07 42.65
C GLN A 134 -8.70 0.28 43.32
N LEU A 135 -8.29 1.54 43.46
CA LEU A 135 -7.14 1.89 44.30
C LEU A 135 -7.60 2.17 45.72
N ILE A 136 -6.88 1.59 46.68
CA ILE A 136 -7.11 1.80 48.12
C ILE A 136 -5.86 2.44 48.72
N GLY A 137 -6.08 3.51 49.49
CA GLY A 137 -5.04 4.24 50.20
C GLY A 137 -4.44 3.43 51.35
N LYS A 138 -3.32 3.93 51.91
CA LYS A 138 -2.65 3.28 53.05
C LYS A 138 -3.52 3.26 54.33
N ASP A 139 -4.46 4.19 54.40
CA ASP A 139 -5.48 4.33 55.44
C ASP A 139 -6.70 3.42 55.22
N GLY A 140 -6.77 2.72 54.09
CA GLY A 140 -7.89 1.85 53.73
C GLY A 140 -9.01 2.58 52.99
N GLU A 141 -8.88 3.89 52.75
CA GLU A 141 -9.89 4.68 52.05
C GLU A 141 -9.76 4.52 50.52
N PRO A 142 -10.88 4.39 49.78
CA PRO A 142 -10.85 4.36 48.32
C PRO A 142 -10.27 5.63 47.71
N LEU A 143 -9.25 5.48 46.87
CA LEU A 143 -8.67 6.58 46.08
C LEU A 143 -9.37 6.74 44.72
N THR A 144 -10.03 5.69 44.26
CA THR A 144 -10.87 5.68 43.05
C THR A 144 -12.18 4.96 43.34
N ASP A 145 -13.19 5.20 42.52
CA ASP A 145 -14.33 4.28 42.43
C ASP A 145 -13.88 2.90 41.94
N LEU A 146 -14.74 1.89 42.10
CA LEU A 146 -14.56 0.58 41.47
C LEU A 146 -14.90 0.72 39.98
N LEU A 147 -13.88 0.64 39.12
CA LEU A 147 -14.05 0.83 37.68
C LEU A 147 -14.04 -0.52 36.96
N SER A 148 -15.07 -0.78 36.14
CA SER A 148 -15.19 -2.00 35.35
C SER A 148 -14.18 -2.07 34.20
N ASP A 149 -13.82 -3.28 33.78
CA ASP A 149 -12.94 -3.49 32.63
C ASP A 149 -13.49 -2.84 31.34
N ALA A 150 -14.80 -2.84 31.11
CA ALA A 150 -15.40 -2.15 29.96
C ALA A 150 -15.17 -0.63 29.98
N LEU A 151 -15.30 0.00 31.16
CA LEU A 151 -15.05 1.43 31.31
C LEU A 151 -13.56 1.76 31.13
N LEU A 152 -12.67 0.91 31.63
CA LEU A 152 -11.22 1.05 31.46
C LEU A 152 -10.79 0.89 30.01
N ALA A 153 -11.39 -0.06 29.29
CA ALA A 153 -11.18 -0.26 27.87
C ALA A 153 -11.64 0.97 27.07
N GLU A 154 -12.84 1.49 27.37
CA GLU A 154 -13.36 2.69 26.72
C GLU A 154 -12.46 3.91 27.01
N ALA A 155 -11.99 4.05 28.25
CA ALA A 155 -11.05 5.11 28.60
C ALA A 155 -9.79 5.01 27.74
N TRP A 156 -9.13 3.85 27.66
CA TRP A 156 -7.94 3.68 26.82
C TRP A 156 -8.18 4.07 25.35
N ILE A 157 -9.23 3.49 24.74
CA ILE A 157 -9.58 3.74 23.33
C ILE A 157 -9.78 5.24 23.09
N TYR A 158 -10.47 5.93 23.99
CA TYR A 158 -10.80 7.34 23.78
C TYR A 158 -9.75 8.32 24.28
N THR A 159 -8.94 8.00 25.28
CA THR A 159 -8.05 8.97 25.94
C THR A 159 -6.59 8.76 25.62
N ASP A 160 -6.19 7.51 25.43
CA ASP A 160 -4.80 7.18 25.14
C ASP A 160 -4.60 7.02 23.62
N ALA A 161 -5.59 6.50 22.89
CA ALA A 161 -5.48 6.28 21.44
C ALA A 161 -6.14 7.35 20.55
N VAL A 162 -7.30 7.92 20.91
CA VAL A 162 -8.13 8.71 19.96
C VAL A 162 -8.29 10.21 20.32
N HIS A 163 -8.44 10.59 21.59
CA HIS A 163 -8.63 11.99 22.01
C HIS A 163 -7.67 12.38 23.13
N ALA A 164 -7.12 13.59 23.04
CA ALA A 164 -6.20 14.12 24.06
C ALA A 164 -6.89 14.79 25.27
N ASP A 165 -8.22 14.97 25.26
CA ASP A 165 -8.99 15.66 26.32
C ASP A 165 -10.21 14.83 26.78
N PRO A 166 -10.06 13.94 27.76
CA PRO A 166 -11.15 13.15 28.33
C PRO A 166 -12.17 14.00 29.08
N LYS A 167 -13.44 13.58 29.06
CA LYS A 167 -14.49 14.16 29.91
C LYS A 167 -15.30 13.07 30.62
N GLY A 168 -15.87 13.40 31.78
CA GLY A 168 -16.75 12.52 32.55
C GLY A 168 -16.02 11.32 33.17
N GLU A 169 -16.67 10.16 33.21
CA GLU A 169 -16.15 8.91 33.81
C GLU A 169 -14.82 8.46 33.20
N LYS A 170 -14.52 8.87 31.95
CA LYS A 170 -13.22 8.59 31.29
C LYS A 170 -12.06 9.32 31.96
N ALA A 171 -12.30 10.48 32.57
CA ALA A 171 -11.31 11.20 33.34
C ALA A 171 -11.02 10.52 34.69
N GLU A 172 -12.02 9.86 35.29
CA GLU A 172 -11.83 9.07 36.52
C GLU A 172 -10.92 7.87 36.26
N ALA A 173 -11.09 7.18 35.13
CA ALA A 173 -10.22 6.08 34.70
C ALA A 173 -8.76 6.49 34.46
N GLN A 174 -8.46 7.79 34.27
CA GLN A 174 -7.08 8.27 34.19
C GLN A 174 -6.35 8.26 35.53
N LYS A 175 -7.06 8.14 36.66
CA LYS A 175 -6.43 7.95 37.97
C LYS A 175 -5.78 6.57 38.11
N LEU A 176 -6.20 5.59 37.32
CA LEU A 176 -5.53 4.30 37.20
C LEU A 176 -4.34 4.34 36.25
N SER A 177 -3.49 3.32 36.30
CA SER A 177 -2.30 3.29 35.45
C SER A 177 -2.67 3.09 33.98
N TYR A 178 -1.80 3.57 33.08
CA TYR A 178 -1.88 3.24 31.65
C TYR A 178 -1.98 1.71 31.43
N SER A 179 -1.23 0.93 32.23
CA SER A 179 -1.23 -0.52 32.10
C SER A 179 -2.58 -1.17 32.45
N ASP A 180 -3.33 -0.62 33.40
CA ASP A 180 -4.65 -1.14 33.78
C ASP A 180 -5.67 -0.87 32.66
N ARG A 181 -5.61 0.34 32.08
CA ARG A 181 -6.43 0.73 30.94
C ARG A 181 -6.11 -0.11 29.70
N TYR A 182 -4.83 -0.27 29.37
CA TYR A 182 -4.39 -1.08 28.22
C TYR A 182 -4.79 -2.57 28.34
N ARG A 183 -4.63 -3.17 29.53
CA ARG A 183 -5.04 -4.57 29.76
C ARG A 183 -6.52 -4.78 29.49
N ALA A 184 -7.35 -3.88 29.99
CA ALA A 184 -8.79 -3.92 29.76
C ALA A 184 -9.14 -3.74 28.28
N ALA A 185 -8.51 -2.76 27.62
CA ALA A 185 -8.70 -2.49 26.19
C ALA A 185 -8.30 -3.66 25.30
N SER A 186 -7.20 -4.34 25.63
CA SER A 186 -6.73 -5.51 24.90
C SER A 186 -7.74 -6.65 24.96
N SER A 187 -8.22 -7.01 26.16
CA SER A 187 -9.22 -8.09 26.27
C SER A 187 -10.57 -7.69 25.66
N TYR A 188 -11.02 -6.46 25.88
CA TYR A 188 -12.27 -5.94 25.32
C TYR A 188 -12.25 -5.94 23.80
N SER A 189 -11.17 -5.46 23.18
CA SER A 189 -11.06 -5.41 21.71
C SER A 189 -11.01 -6.81 21.10
N CYS A 190 -10.31 -7.74 21.73
CA CYS A 190 -10.28 -9.14 21.29
C CYS A 190 -11.64 -9.83 21.44
N GLU A 191 -12.33 -9.64 22.57
CA GLU A 191 -13.69 -10.13 22.79
C GLU A 191 -14.66 -9.55 21.73
N PHE A 192 -14.59 -8.25 21.49
CA PHE A 192 -15.46 -7.59 20.51
C PHE A 192 -15.17 -8.05 19.08
N ALA A 193 -13.90 -8.27 18.74
CA ALA A 193 -13.52 -8.86 17.45
C ALA A 193 -14.15 -10.25 17.25
N SER A 194 -14.14 -11.11 18.28
CA SER A 194 -14.83 -12.41 18.23
C SER A 194 -16.33 -12.25 17.96
N VAL A 195 -17.00 -11.29 18.60
CA VAL A 195 -18.43 -11.00 18.37
C VAL A 195 -18.69 -10.60 16.92
N ILE A 196 -17.88 -9.67 16.37
CA ILE A 196 -18.04 -9.20 14.98
C ILE A 196 -17.75 -10.30 13.97
N VAL A 197 -16.71 -11.12 14.18
CA VAL A 197 -16.38 -12.25 13.29
C VAL A 197 -17.48 -13.31 13.32
N ASN A 198 -18.02 -13.63 14.50
CA ASN A 198 -19.15 -14.55 14.62
C ASN A 198 -20.41 -14.03 13.92
N LEU A 199 -20.69 -12.73 14.04
CA LEU A 199 -21.79 -12.09 13.32
C LEU A 199 -21.57 -12.09 11.80
N LEU A 200 -20.34 -11.86 11.32
CA LEU A 200 -19.99 -11.96 9.91
C LEU A 200 -20.23 -13.38 9.38
N ASN A 201 -19.80 -14.40 10.12
CA ASN A 201 -20.02 -15.80 9.78
C ASN A 201 -21.51 -16.15 9.71
N LEU A 202 -22.33 -15.61 10.63
CA LEU A 202 -23.78 -15.73 10.57
C LEU A 202 -24.35 -15.07 9.30
N VAL A 203 -23.97 -13.83 8.99
CA VAL A 203 -24.44 -13.13 7.78
C VAL A 203 -24.04 -13.87 6.51
N ARG A 204 -22.82 -14.41 6.47
CA ARG A 204 -22.32 -15.27 5.37
C ARG A 204 -23.21 -16.50 5.18
N SER A 205 -23.44 -17.27 6.25
CA SER A 205 -24.30 -18.46 6.25
C SER A 205 -25.75 -18.17 5.81
N LEU A 206 -26.33 -17.05 6.28
CA LEU A 206 -27.68 -16.66 5.90
C LEU A 206 -27.76 -16.16 4.45
N SER A 207 -26.74 -15.44 3.98
CA SER A 207 -26.64 -14.97 2.59
C SER A 207 -26.52 -16.14 1.61
N GLU A 208 -25.70 -17.14 1.92
CA GLU A 208 -25.52 -18.35 1.10
C GLU A 208 -26.84 -19.13 0.92
N ARG A 209 -27.72 -19.10 1.93
CA ARG A 209 -29.08 -19.67 1.87
C ARG A 209 -30.14 -18.71 1.33
N SER A 210 -29.74 -17.56 0.80
CA SER A 210 -30.64 -16.52 0.29
C SER A 210 -31.65 -15.98 1.32
N LEU A 211 -31.35 -16.08 2.61
CA LEU A 211 -32.17 -15.52 3.70
C LEU A 211 -31.84 -14.04 3.96
N LEU A 212 -30.61 -13.61 3.62
CA LEU A 212 -30.22 -12.20 3.62
C LEU A 212 -29.87 -11.75 2.20
N LYS A 213 -30.32 -10.56 1.83
CA LYS A 213 -29.85 -9.85 0.65
C LYS A 213 -28.64 -9.01 1.03
N VAL A 214 -27.50 -9.36 0.45
CA VAL A 214 -26.24 -8.62 0.55
C VAL A 214 -25.71 -8.44 -0.87
N PRO A 215 -25.29 -7.23 -1.27
CA PRO A 215 -24.71 -7.03 -2.59
C PRO A 215 -23.48 -7.93 -2.81
N ASP A 216 -23.42 -8.63 -3.94
CA ASP A 216 -22.31 -9.56 -4.25
C ASP A 216 -20.94 -8.86 -4.19
N SER A 217 -20.89 -7.58 -4.60
CA SER A 217 -19.68 -6.76 -4.54
C SER A 217 -19.10 -6.64 -3.13
N SER A 218 -19.91 -6.73 -2.08
CA SER A 218 -19.43 -6.66 -0.69
C SER A 218 -18.55 -7.86 -0.31
N TRP A 219 -18.73 -9.00 -0.96
CA TRP A 219 -17.93 -10.20 -0.74
C TRP A 219 -16.62 -10.22 -1.55
N SER A 220 -16.56 -9.49 -2.66
CA SER A 220 -15.38 -9.42 -3.53
C SER A 220 -14.55 -8.14 -3.36
N GLU A 221 -15.09 -7.09 -2.72
CA GLU A 221 -14.35 -5.84 -2.49
C GLU A 221 -13.05 -6.13 -1.73
N PRO A 222 -11.89 -5.62 -2.19
CA PRO A 222 -10.64 -5.75 -1.46
C PRO A 222 -10.71 -5.08 -0.09
N VAL A 223 -10.33 -5.80 0.97
CA VAL A 223 -10.34 -5.28 2.34
C VAL A 223 -8.95 -4.96 2.88
N SER A 224 -7.90 -5.32 2.15
CA SER A 224 -6.51 -4.94 2.42
C SER A 224 -5.80 -4.48 1.14
N TYR A 225 -4.69 -3.75 1.30
CA TYR A 225 -3.85 -3.38 0.17
C TYR A 225 -3.30 -4.60 -0.56
N ALA A 226 -2.89 -5.65 0.17
CA ALA A 226 -2.40 -6.88 -0.43
C ALA A 226 -3.46 -7.61 -1.28
N GLU A 227 -4.74 -7.53 -0.91
CA GLU A 227 -5.83 -8.00 -1.76
C GLU A 227 -6.05 -7.08 -2.96
N ALA A 228 -6.00 -5.76 -2.76
CA ALA A 228 -6.17 -4.78 -3.82
C ALA A 228 -5.08 -4.94 -4.88
N GLU A 229 -3.82 -5.07 -4.48
CA GLU A 229 -2.67 -5.28 -5.37
C GLU A 229 -2.71 -6.62 -6.11
N LYS A 230 -3.25 -7.68 -5.50
CA LYS A 230 -3.48 -8.95 -6.22
C LYS A 230 -4.57 -8.84 -7.27
N ASN A 231 -5.61 -8.07 -6.99
CA ASN A 231 -6.74 -7.85 -7.89
C ASN A 231 -6.37 -6.86 -9.00
N ASP A 232 -5.58 -5.85 -8.67
CA ASP A 232 -4.86 -4.98 -9.58
C ASP A 232 -3.65 -5.75 -10.12
N GLN A 233 -3.91 -6.82 -10.89
CA GLN A 233 -2.87 -7.53 -11.66
C GLN A 233 -1.84 -6.52 -12.15
N GLU A 234 -0.55 -6.78 -11.89
CA GLU A 234 0.59 -5.97 -12.35
C GLU A 234 0.20 -5.24 -13.61
N GLN A 235 -0.14 -3.94 -13.49
CA GLN A 235 -0.63 -3.20 -14.64
C GLN A 235 0.58 -3.04 -15.55
N ILE A 236 0.77 -4.00 -16.46
CA ILE A 236 1.62 -3.84 -17.62
C ILE A 236 0.89 -2.80 -18.46
N ILE A 237 1.12 -1.53 -18.14
CA ILE A 237 0.64 -0.42 -18.91
C ILE A 237 1.43 -0.48 -20.21
N ALA A 238 0.81 -1.05 -21.25
CA ALA A 238 1.32 -0.96 -22.61
C ALA A 238 1.24 0.50 -23.05
N GLY A 239 2.28 1.26 -22.75
CA GLY A 239 2.35 2.69 -22.97
C GLY A 239 3.81 3.16 -23.04
N SER A 240 4.00 4.35 -23.61
CA SER A 240 5.30 5.02 -23.63
C SER A 240 5.33 6.07 -22.54
N ALA A 241 6.40 6.12 -21.75
CA ALA A 241 6.66 7.21 -20.83
C ALA A 241 7.46 8.30 -21.54
N TYR A 242 7.28 9.56 -21.11
CA TYR A 242 8.03 10.70 -21.62
C TYR A 242 8.56 11.53 -20.46
N VAL A 243 9.77 12.06 -20.61
CA VAL A 243 10.40 12.99 -19.68
C VAL A 243 10.41 14.39 -20.30
N PHE A 244 10.25 15.40 -19.44
CA PHE A 244 10.17 16.80 -19.84
C PHE A 244 11.20 17.63 -19.08
N PRO A 245 11.70 18.74 -19.66
CA PRO A 245 12.48 19.72 -18.91
C PRO A 245 11.72 20.20 -17.66
N LEU A 246 12.45 20.45 -16.58
CA LEU A 246 11.87 21.02 -15.36
C LEU A 246 11.17 22.35 -15.68
N GLY A 247 9.94 22.52 -15.18
CA GLY A 247 9.12 23.70 -15.41
C GLY A 247 8.29 23.67 -16.70
N THR A 248 8.30 22.56 -17.46
CA THR A 248 7.41 22.40 -18.62
C THR A 248 5.95 22.32 -18.18
N GLU A 249 5.10 23.20 -18.70
CA GLU A 249 3.65 23.08 -18.56
C GLU A 249 3.12 21.98 -19.49
N ILE A 250 2.38 21.02 -18.94
CA ILE A 250 1.79 19.91 -19.70
C ILE A 250 0.30 20.22 -19.93
N PRO A 251 -0.11 20.61 -21.15
CA PRO A 251 -1.51 20.90 -21.43
C PRO A 251 -2.37 19.63 -21.30
N ALA A 252 -3.57 19.76 -20.75
CA ALA A 252 -4.49 18.63 -20.63
C ALA A 252 -4.83 18.05 -22.02
N GLY A 253 -4.66 16.73 -22.17
CA GLY A 253 -4.96 16.01 -23.42
C GLY A 253 -3.93 16.18 -24.54
N ALA A 254 -2.81 16.86 -24.31
CA ALA A 254 -1.73 16.92 -25.29
C ALA A 254 -1.07 15.55 -25.46
N ASN A 255 -0.72 15.21 -26.71
CA ASN A 255 0.16 14.08 -26.98
C ASN A 255 1.57 14.46 -26.47
N PRO A 256 2.21 13.62 -25.62
CA PRO A 256 3.55 13.90 -25.11
C PRO A 256 4.58 14.25 -26.20
N GLU A 257 4.51 13.63 -27.38
CA GLU A 257 5.46 13.87 -28.49
C GLU A 257 5.38 15.29 -29.07
N ASP A 258 4.22 15.94 -28.94
CA ASP A 258 3.99 17.28 -29.47
C ASP A 258 4.46 18.38 -28.49
N ILE A 259 4.82 18.03 -27.25
CA ILE A 259 5.27 18.97 -26.25
C ILE A 259 6.75 19.30 -26.48
N PRO A 260 7.13 20.59 -26.63
CA PRO A 260 8.51 20.97 -26.86
C PRO A 260 9.46 20.45 -25.77
N GLY A 261 10.51 19.75 -26.20
CA GLY A 261 11.52 19.18 -25.30
C GLY A 261 11.12 17.86 -24.64
N ALA A 262 9.93 17.33 -24.92
CA ALA A 262 9.56 15.98 -24.52
C ALA A 262 10.50 14.95 -25.15
N ARG A 263 10.89 13.96 -24.35
CA ARG A 263 11.69 12.82 -24.81
C ARG A 263 11.03 11.55 -24.35
N LYS A 264 10.90 10.57 -25.26
CA LYS A 264 10.47 9.23 -24.87
C LYS A 264 11.47 8.66 -23.86
N ALA A 265 10.97 8.10 -22.78
CA ALA A 265 11.76 7.52 -21.73
C ALA A 265 12.23 6.12 -22.16
N THR A 266 13.29 6.09 -22.95
CA THR A 266 14.03 4.86 -23.27
C THR A 266 15.02 4.52 -22.14
N PRO A 267 15.52 3.28 -22.06
CA PRO A 267 16.59 2.94 -21.13
C PRO A 267 17.80 3.89 -21.25
N ALA A 268 18.14 4.32 -22.47
CA ALA A 268 19.27 5.21 -22.68
C ALA A 268 19.00 6.63 -22.17
N VAL A 269 17.80 7.17 -22.42
CA VAL A 269 17.39 8.48 -21.88
C VAL A 269 17.37 8.46 -20.36
N MET A 270 16.81 7.42 -19.74
CA MET A 270 16.75 7.30 -18.28
C MET A 270 18.13 7.17 -17.65
N TYR A 271 19.02 6.39 -18.25
CA TYR A 271 20.38 6.23 -17.77
C TYR A 271 21.17 7.55 -17.86
N ARG A 272 21.02 8.33 -18.95
CA ARG A 272 21.67 9.65 -19.09
C ARG A 272 21.19 10.69 -18.09
N LEU A 273 19.95 10.61 -17.64
CA LEU A 273 19.44 11.47 -16.55
C LEU A 273 20.09 11.13 -15.21
N GLN A 274 20.41 9.87 -14.97
CA GLN A 274 21.08 9.40 -13.74
C GLN A 274 22.60 9.56 -13.82
N HIS A 275 23.18 9.43 -15.01
CA HIS A 275 24.62 9.44 -15.30
C HIS A 275 24.95 10.42 -16.45
N PRO A 276 24.88 11.74 -16.21
CA PRO A 276 25.16 12.74 -17.25
C PRO A 276 26.58 12.62 -17.83
N GLU A 277 27.54 12.11 -17.07
CA GLU A 277 28.91 11.85 -17.48
C GLU A 277 29.04 10.78 -18.57
N SER A 278 28.07 9.88 -18.70
CA SER A 278 28.06 8.85 -19.74
C SER A 278 27.38 9.33 -21.02
N ALA A 279 26.85 10.55 -21.06
CA ALA A 279 26.17 11.09 -22.22
C ALA A 279 27.13 11.22 -23.41
N ALA A 280 26.70 10.68 -24.55
CA ALA A 280 27.43 10.72 -25.81
C ALA A 280 26.50 11.04 -26.98
N ALA A 281 27.09 11.38 -28.11
CA ALA A 281 26.42 11.47 -29.39
C ALA A 281 27.28 10.85 -30.49
N VAL A 282 26.62 10.10 -31.36
CA VAL A 282 27.20 9.55 -32.59
C VAL A 282 26.62 10.34 -33.76
N MET A 283 27.45 10.74 -34.71
CA MET A 283 27.06 11.62 -35.82
C MET A 283 27.51 11.04 -37.14
N SER A 284 26.77 11.34 -38.20
CA SER A 284 27.17 11.05 -39.58
C SER A 284 27.43 12.36 -40.33
N PHE A 285 28.46 12.34 -41.18
CA PHE A 285 28.89 13.46 -42.01
C PHE A 285 29.04 13.01 -43.46
N ASP A 286 28.54 13.81 -44.40
CA ASP A 286 28.73 13.54 -45.83
C ASP A 286 30.15 13.86 -46.32
N VAL A 287 30.38 13.64 -47.61
CA VAL A 287 31.65 13.92 -48.31
C VAL A 287 32.13 15.37 -48.19
N ASP A 288 31.19 16.31 -48.05
CA ASP A 288 31.46 17.74 -47.92
C ASP A 288 31.62 18.17 -46.44
N ARG A 289 31.62 17.19 -45.52
CA ARG A 289 31.70 17.39 -44.05
C ARG A 289 30.51 18.13 -43.46
N LYS A 290 29.36 18.06 -44.13
CA LYS A 290 28.10 18.52 -43.56
C LYS A 290 27.51 17.39 -42.71
N GLN A 291 27.10 17.73 -41.49
CA GLN A 291 26.44 16.78 -40.60
C GLN A 291 25.09 16.37 -41.20
N THR A 292 24.88 15.07 -41.38
CA THR A 292 23.67 14.49 -41.96
C THR A 292 22.82 13.77 -40.91
N GLY A 293 23.41 13.33 -39.80
CA GLY A 293 22.70 12.69 -38.69
C GLY A 293 23.36 12.95 -37.34
N ARG A 294 22.55 12.91 -36.26
CA ARG A 294 23.00 12.92 -34.87
C ARG A 294 22.11 12.00 -34.06
N TYR A 295 22.74 11.06 -33.38
CA TYR A 295 22.11 10.00 -32.61
C TYR A 295 22.57 10.13 -31.16
N GLU A 296 21.63 10.17 -30.23
CA GLU A 296 21.97 10.19 -28.82
C GLU A 296 22.45 8.81 -28.38
N ALA A 297 23.48 8.78 -27.53
CA ALA A 297 24.09 7.54 -27.09
C ALA A 297 24.57 7.62 -25.64
N ILE A 298 24.88 6.46 -25.08
CA ILE A 298 25.65 6.33 -23.84
C ILE A 298 27.01 5.76 -24.19
N CYS A 299 28.07 6.38 -23.71
CA CYS A 299 29.43 5.85 -23.84
C CYS A 299 29.83 5.13 -22.55
N SER A 300 30.19 3.85 -22.68
CA SER A 300 30.98 3.14 -21.67
C SER A 300 32.41 2.95 -22.18
N ILE A 301 33.37 3.17 -21.29
CA ILE A 301 34.80 3.09 -21.59
C ILE A 301 35.33 1.87 -20.87
N ASP A 302 35.75 0.87 -21.63
CA ASP A 302 36.45 -0.32 -21.14
C ASP A 302 37.98 -0.14 -21.31
N ASP A 303 38.79 -1.07 -20.82
CA ASP A 303 40.25 -1.00 -20.89
C ASP A 303 40.77 -0.97 -22.34
N GLU A 304 40.12 -1.68 -23.26
CA GLU A 304 40.57 -1.83 -24.66
C GLU A 304 39.64 -1.14 -25.69
N SER A 305 38.41 -0.77 -25.30
CA SER A 305 37.40 -0.28 -26.25
C SER A 305 36.47 0.79 -25.70
N LEU A 306 35.82 1.51 -26.60
CA LEU A 306 34.72 2.44 -26.35
C LEU A 306 33.45 1.82 -26.91
N VAL A 307 32.41 1.70 -26.08
CA VAL A 307 31.12 1.18 -26.48
C VAL A 307 30.09 2.31 -26.42
N PHE A 308 29.46 2.58 -27.55
CA PHE A 308 28.39 3.55 -27.69
C PHE A 308 27.07 2.82 -27.86
N HIS A 309 26.24 2.85 -26.83
CA HIS A 309 24.86 2.37 -26.89
C HIS A 309 24.00 3.47 -27.52
N ILE A 310 23.72 3.36 -28.81
CA ILE A 310 22.94 4.33 -29.58
C ILE A 310 21.46 4.07 -29.33
N ASP A 311 20.75 5.08 -28.83
CA ASP A 311 19.37 4.95 -28.37
C ASP A 311 18.47 4.35 -29.46
N ASP A 312 17.74 3.30 -29.10
CA ASP A 312 16.87 2.48 -29.95
C ASP A 312 17.53 1.84 -31.20
N ILE A 313 18.80 2.11 -31.51
CA ILE A 313 19.47 1.75 -32.77
C ILE A 313 20.41 0.55 -32.62
N GLY A 314 21.28 0.53 -31.59
CA GLY A 314 22.25 -0.56 -31.40
C GLY A 314 23.57 -0.13 -30.77
N ASP A 315 24.48 -1.08 -30.67
CA ASP A 315 25.78 -0.92 -29.98
C ASP A 315 26.90 -0.75 -30.99
N LEU A 316 27.59 0.39 -30.93
CA LEU A 316 28.79 0.67 -31.72
C LEU A 316 30.04 0.50 -30.84
N VAL A 317 30.91 -0.44 -31.21
CA VAL A 317 32.15 -0.74 -30.48
C VAL A 317 33.35 -0.27 -31.29
N ILE A 318 34.23 0.51 -30.65
CA ILE A 318 35.41 1.09 -31.27
C ILE A 318 36.63 0.76 -30.41
N SER A 319 37.62 0.09 -30.99
CA SER A 319 38.88 -0.17 -30.26
C SER A 319 39.65 1.15 -30.02
N LYS A 320 40.34 1.27 -28.88
CA LYS A 320 41.07 2.52 -28.55
C LYS A 320 42.14 2.85 -29.59
N GLU A 321 42.76 1.85 -30.22
CA GLU A 321 43.75 2.04 -31.30
C GLU A 321 43.14 2.74 -32.52
N ALA A 322 41.86 2.50 -32.81
CA ALA A 322 41.14 3.16 -33.90
C ALA A 322 40.96 4.67 -33.67
N MET A 323 41.08 5.15 -32.41
CA MET A 323 40.93 6.57 -32.06
C MET A 323 42.21 7.39 -32.23
N VAL A 324 43.37 6.77 -32.45
CA VAL A 324 44.68 7.42 -32.22
C VAL A 324 45.27 8.16 -33.45
N GLN A 325 44.78 8.04 -34.69
CA GLN A 325 45.48 8.63 -35.85
C GLN A 325 44.63 9.22 -36.99
N ARG A 326 45.16 10.30 -37.62
CA ARG A 326 44.73 10.90 -38.90
C ARG A 326 45.26 10.12 -40.13
N GLY A 327 45.16 8.79 -40.08
CA GLY A 327 45.59 7.85 -41.12
C GLY A 327 44.90 6.50 -40.94
N ARG A 328 45.01 5.58 -41.93
CA ARG A 328 44.28 4.30 -42.00
C ARG A 328 44.15 3.63 -40.61
N PRO A 329 42.92 3.44 -40.06
CA PRO A 329 42.77 2.89 -38.72
C PRO A 329 43.28 1.44 -38.67
N ILE A 330 44.14 1.14 -37.71
CA ILE A 330 44.68 -0.22 -37.44
C ILE A 330 43.76 -1.00 -36.48
N GLY A 331 42.79 -0.33 -35.85
CA GLY A 331 41.81 -0.93 -34.93
C GLY A 331 40.51 -1.40 -35.60
N SER A 332 39.64 -2.04 -34.81
CA SER A 332 38.33 -2.53 -35.26
C SER A 332 37.19 -1.58 -34.89
N ILE A 333 36.20 -1.50 -35.77
CA ILE A 333 34.92 -0.83 -35.53
C ILE A 333 33.84 -1.84 -35.92
N SER A 334 32.98 -2.19 -34.97
CA SER A 334 31.87 -3.12 -35.17
C SER A 334 30.56 -2.53 -34.66
N PHE A 335 29.45 -3.00 -35.23
CA PHE A 335 28.13 -2.56 -34.83
C PHE A 335 27.20 -3.76 -34.65
N THR A 336 26.44 -3.75 -33.55
CA THR A 336 25.40 -4.74 -33.27
C THR A 336 24.06 -4.03 -33.28
N ALA A 337 23.21 -4.34 -34.26
CA ALA A 337 21.90 -3.70 -34.40
C ALA A 337 20.95 -4.08 -33.26
N SER A 338 20.07 -3.14 -32.89
CA SER A 338 18.92 -3.43 -32.04
C SER A 338 17.89 -4.28 -32.80
N GLU A 339 17.38 -5.32 -32.15
CA GLU A 339 16.29 -6.15 -32.71
C GLU A 339 14.97 -5.37 -32.84
N SER A 340 14.82 -4.27 -32.10
CA SER A 340 13.58 -3.50 -32.03
C SER A 340 13.39 -2.54 -33.21
N HIS A 341 14.47 -2.11 -33.86
CA HIS A 341 14.43 -1.05 -34.90
C HIS A 341 15.45 -1.31 -36.03
N PRO A 342 15.24 -2.35 -36.87
CA PRO A 342 16.19 -2.78 -37.88
C PRO A 342 16.35 -1.79 -39.04
N SER A 343 15.31 -1.00 -39.35
CA SER A 343 15.36 0.05 -40.38
C SER A 343 16.29 1.19 -39.99
N GLU A 344 16.17 1.67 -38.76
CA GLU A 344 16.95 2.77 -38.20
C GLU A 344 18.43 2.38 -38.09
N ALA A 345 18.69 1.12 -37.72
CA ALA A 345 20.04 0.54 -37.75
C ALA A 345 20.63 0.49 -39.17
N HIS A 346 19.84 0.12 -40.17
CA HIS A 346 20.27 0.10 -41.57
C HIS A 346 20.56 1.51 -42.11
N ASP A 347 19.70 2.47 -41.79
CA ASP A 347 19.88 3.88 -42.17
C ASP A 347 21.12 4.47 -41.51
N PHE A 348 21.34 4.16 -40.22
CA PHE A 348 22.56 4.55 -39.50
C PHE A 348 23.83 4.02 -40.20
N LEU A 349 23.90 2.71 -40.47
CA LEU A 349 25.04 2.09 -41.15
C LEU A 349 25.26 2.68 -42.55
N SER A 350 24.19 2.92 -43.30
CA SER A 350 24.25 3.54 -44.63
C SER A 350 24.74 4.99 -44.57
N SER A 351 24.32 5.75 -43.56
CA SER A 351 24.73 7.15 -43.38
C SER A 351 26.21 7.31 -43.00
N THR A 352 26.82 6.28 -42.43
CA THR A 352 28.22 6.28 -41.99
C THR A 352 29.16 5.54 -42.94
N ALA A 353 28.62 4.85 -43.95
CA ALA A 353 29.40 4.08 -44.91
C ALA A 353 30.33 4.98 -45.76
N PRO A 354 31.55 4.52 -46.12
CA PRO A 354 32.44 5.29 -46.98
C PRO A 354 31.75 5.70 -48.29
N PRO A 355 31.93 6.94 -48.77
CA PRO A 355 32.91 7.95 -48.36
C PRO A 355 32.50 8.87 -47.19
N ASN A 356 31.38 8.59 -46.50
CA ASN A 356 30.94 9.38 -45.36
C ASN A 356 31.86 9.18 -44.14
N ALA A 357 31.76 10.08 -43.17
CA ALA A 357 32.55 10.04 -41.93
C ALA A 357 31.66 9.87 -40.68
N LEU A 358 32.22 9.20 -39.68
CA LEU A 358 31.60 8.96 -38.38
C LEU A 358 32.15 9.95 -37.36
N GLY A 359 31.28 10.74 -36.74
CA GLY A 359 31.64 11.63 -35.63
C GLY A 359 31.22 11.07 -34.29
N LEU A 360 32.00 11.36 -33.25
CA LEU A 360 31.73 10.97 -31.87
C LEU A 360 31.91 12.17 -30.97
N GLU A 361 30.97 12.37 -30.04
CA GLU A 361 31.07 13.30 -28.92
C GLU A 361 30.79 12.54 -27.64
N PHE A 362 31.69 12.60 -26.65
CA PHE A 362 31.51 11.94 -25.35
C PHE A 362 32.39 12.59 -24.28
N ILE A 363 32.16 12.24 -23.02
CA ILE A 363 32.96 12.69 -21.90
C ILE A 363 33.90 11.56 -21.47
N SER A 364 35.19 11.86 -21.31
CA SER A 364 36.17 10.94 -20.73
C SER A 364 36.81 11.61 -19.52
N GLY A 365 36.59 11.02 -18.33
CA GLY A 365 36.91 11.68 -17.06
C GLY A 365 36.09 12.97 -16.90
N SER A 366 36.76 14.12 -16.96
CA SER A 366 36.12 15.45 -16.89
C SER A 366 36.28 16.26 -18.18
N LYS A 367 36.73 15.64 -19.27
CA LYS A 367 37.01 16.33 -20.53
C LYS A 367 36.03 15.90 -21.62
N PRO A 368 35.37 16.85 -22.32
CA PRO A 368 34.65 16.53 -23.52
C PRO A 368 35.64 16.18 -24.64
N ILE A 369 35.36 15.09 -25.35
CA ILE A 369 36.11 14.60 -26.51
C ILE A 369 35.19 14.66 -27.73
N ALA A 370 35.72 15.21 -28.82
CA ALA A 370 35.11 15.13 -30.14
C ALA A 370 36.09 14.48 -31.12
N ALA A 371 35.65 13.44 -31.81
CA ALA A 371 36.45 12.70 -32.79
C ALA A 371 35.70 12.57 -34.11
N LEU A 372 36.43 12.63 -35.22
CA LEU A 372 35.92 12.38 -36.56
C LEU A 372 36.75 11.27 -37.21
N LEU A 373 36.07 10.20 -37.61
CA LEU A 373 36.66 8.98 -38.16
C LEU A 373 36.30 8.84 -39.63
N GLU A 374 37.34 8.76 -40.46
CA GLU A 374 37.21 8.40 -41.87
C GLU A 374 37.32 6.89 -42.01
N LEU A 375 36.22 6.27 -42.39
CA LEU A 375 36.16 4.83 -42.53
C LEU A 375 36.73 4.40 -43.89
N SER A 376 37.65 3.43 -43.87
CA SER A 376 38.22 2.86 -45.10
C SER A 376 37.40 1.70 -45.67
N LYS A 377 36.45 1.18 -44.88
CA LYS A 377 35.51 0.11 -45.18
C LYS A 377 34.22 0.36 -44.39
N SER A 378 33.10 -0.20 -44.84
CA SER A 378 31.85 -0.20 -44.07
C SER A 378 32.03 -0.91 -42.73
N ILE A 379 31.31 -0.45 -41.71
CA ILE A 379 31.30 -1.06 -40.38
C ILE A 379 30.75 -2.49 -40.48
N GLU A 380 31.43 -3.44 -39.86
CA GLU A 380 30.97 -4.83 -39.83
C GLU A 380 29.76 -4.95 -38.90
N SER A 381 28.63 -5.35 -39.47
CA SER A 381 27.41 -5.65 -38.69
C SER A 381 27.52 -7.07 -38.15
N ALA A 382 27.57 -7.21 -36.83
CA ALA A 382 27.38 -8.49 -36.17
C ALA A 382 25.87 -8.72 -35.99
N SER A 383 25.36 -9.86 -36.45
CA SER A 383 24.03 -10.34 -36.03
C SER A 383 24.19 -10.99 -34.67
N LYS A 384 23.34 -10.64 -33.70
CA LYS A 384 23.26 -11.37 -32.43
C LYS A 384 22.62 -12.74 -32.62
#